data_AF-A0A7C3GC47-F1
#
_entry.id   AF-A0A7C3GC47-F1
#
_cell.length_a   1.000
_cell.length_b   1.000
_cell.length_c   1.000
_cell.angle_alpha   90.00
_cell.angle_beta   90.00
_cell.angle_gamma   90.00
#
_symmetry.space_group_name_H-M   'P 1'
#
loop_
_entity.id
_entity.type
_entity.pdbx_description
1 polymer ?
#
loop_
_entity_poly.entity_id
_entity_poly.type
_entity_poly.pdbx_seq_one_letter_code
_entity_poly.pdbx_strand_id
1 'polypeptide(L)'
;MQFVYFEDQVAGRQRLYEQPVERITAYDLDDVPHTFRKIKQAHAQGFYLAGYMAYECGFFAEPILRKLFKEKTGAPLLDFGVFKNCAHDQELVTAYGSVDDLAPQWTEAQYEQRFTKVRDYIRAGDVYQINLSF
;
A
#
# COMPACT_ATOMS: atom_id res chain seq x y z
N MET A 1 -11.13 -9.02 -3.94
CA MET A 1 -11.56 -7.94 -3.04
C MET A 1 -13.08 -7.94 -3.01
N GLN A 2 -13.68 -8.09 -1.83
CA GLN A 2 -15.14 -8.15 -1.66
C GLN A 2 -15.76 -6.76 -1.46
N PHE A 3 -15.11 -5.94 -0.63
CA PHE A 3 -15.44 -4.54 -0.40
C PHE A 3 -14.17 -3.74 -0.06
N VAL A 4 -14.27 -2.41 -0.06
CA VAL A 4 -13.29 -1.48 0.52
C VAL A 4 -14.02 -0.55 1.45
N TYR A 5 -13.50 -0.39 2.66
CA TYR A 5 -14.04 0.51 3.67
C TYR A 5 -12.99 1.52 4.08
N PHE A 6 -13.33 2.80 4.00
CA PHE A 6 -12.48 3.89 4.45
C PHE A 6 -13.17 4.65 5.57
N GLU A 7 -12.45 4.83 6.66
CA GLU A 7 -12.85 5.66 7.79
C GLU A 7 -11.91 6.86 7.90
N ASP A 8 -12.46 8.06 7.75
CA ASP A 8 -11.81 9.31 8.07
C ASP A 8 -12.23 9.74 9.47
N GLN A 9 -11.45 9.32 10.47
CA GLN A 9 -11.73 9.58 11.88
C GLN A 9 -11.64 11.07 12.24
N VAL A 10 -10.86 11.85 11.49
CA VAL A 10 -10.71 13.30 11.75
C VAL A 10 -11.94 14.05 11.25
N ALA A 11 -12.44 13.70 10.06
CA ALA A 11 -13.64 14.32 9.51
C ALA A 11 -14.95 13.66 9.97
N GLY A 12 -14.88 12.53 10.67
CA GLY A 12 -16.04 11.73 11.07
C GLY A 12 -16.83 11.18 9.88
N ARG A 13 -16.14 10.77 8.80
CA ARG A 13 -16.77 10.30 7.56
C ARG A 13 -16.39 8.86 7.26
N GLN A 14 -17.34 8.10 6.76
CA GLN A 14 -17.11 6.73 6.35
C GLN A 14 -17.54 6.54 4.89
N ARG A 15 -16.80 5.71 4.14
CA ARG A 15 -17.15 5.32 2.78
C ARG A 15 -17.01 3.82 2.60
N LEU A 16 -18.07 3.20 2.11
CA LEU A 16 -18.13 1.78 1.80
C LEU A 16 -18.30 1.58 0.29
N TYR A 17 -17.37 0.85 -0.30
CA TYR A 17 -17.37 0.43 -1.70
C TYR A 17 -17.60 -1.07 -1.76
N GLU A 18 -18.70 -1.50 -2.37
CA GLU A 18 -19.08 -2.91 -2.49
C GLU A 18 -19.40 -3.27 -3.93
N GLN A 19 -19.41 -4.57 -4.24
CA GLN A 19 -19.76 -5.10 -5.57
C GLN A 19 -18.91 -4.46 -6.70
N PRO A 20 -17.59 -4.68 -6.69
CA PRO A 20 -16.73 -4.14 -7.75
C PRO A 20 -17.15 -4.71 -9.11
N VAL A 21 -17.25 -3.84 -10.12
CA VAL A 21 -17.55 -4.24 -11.51
C VAL A 21 -16.32 -4.82 -12.23
N GLU A 22 -15.12 -4.42 -11.79
CA GLU A 22 -13.84 -4.95 -12.21
C GLU A 22 -12.86 -4.87 -11.04
N ARG A 23 -11.86 -5.77 -11.03
CA ARG A 23 -10.70 -5.69 -10.15
C ARG A 23 -9.44 -5.53 -11.01
N ILE A 24 -8.64 -4.52 -10.73
CA ILE A 24 -7.40 -4.19 -11.42
C ILE A 24 -6.24 -4.47 -10.46
N THR A 25 -5.43 -5.48 -10.80
CA THR A 25 -4.37 -5.99 -9.93
C THR A 25 -3.06 -6.17 -10.70
N ALA A 26 -1.91 -5.85 -10.10
CA ALA A 26 -0.57 -6.16 -10.62
C ALA A 26 0.23 -6.95 -9.59
N TYR A 27 0.93 -8.00 -10.03
CA TYR A 27 1.79 -8.81 -9.16
C TYR A 27 3.27 -8.58 -9.43
N ASP A 28 3.62 -7.97 -10.57
CA ASP A 28 4.99 -7.67 -10.96
C ASP A 28 5.14 -6.22 -11.43
N LEU A 29 6.36 -5.68 -11.38
CA LEU A 29 6.69 -4.34 -11.84
C LEU A 29 6.44 -4.14 -13.33
N ASP A 30 6.52 -5.20 -14.15
CA ASP A 30 6.21 -5.13 -15.58
C ASP A 30 4.71 -4.94 -15.86
N ASP A 31 3.83 -5.33 -14.93
CA ASP A 31 2.38 -5.18 -15.05
C ASP A 31 1.88 -3.78 -14.65
N VAL A 32 2.67 -3.06 -13.85
CA VAL A 32 2.33 -1.74 -13.27
C VAL A 32 1.91 -0.72 -14.34
N PRO A 33 2.64 -0.52 -15.47
CA PRO A 33 2.22 0.43 -16.51
C PRO A 33 0.82 0.15 -17.07
N HIS A 34 0.50 -1.12 -17.30
CA HIS A 34 -0.76 -1.52 -17.91
C HIS A 34 -1.93 -1.36 -16.95
N THR A 35 -1.75 -1.78 -15.71
CA THR A 35 -2.75 -1.62 -14.67
C THR A 35 -3.02 -0.16 -14.34
N PHE A 36 -2.00 0.70 -14.28
CA PHE A 36 -2.19 2.15 -14.13
C PHE A 36 -2.98 2.76 -15.28
N ARG A 37 -2.81 2.29 -16.52
CA ARG A 37 -3.64 2.74 -17.65
C ARG A 37 -5.10 2.35 -17.47
N LYS A 38 -5.38 1.13 -17.01
CA LYS A 38 -6.74 0.69 -16.70
C LYS A 38 -7.39 1.52 -15.60
N ILE A 39 -6.66 1.81 -14.53
CA ILE A 39 -7.09 2.71 -13.43
C ILE A 39 -7.48 4.07 -14.02
N LYS A 40 -6.60 4.69 -14.82
CA LYS A 40 -6.89 6.00 -15.45
C LYS A 40 -8.11 5.95 -16.37
N GLN A 41 -8.27 4.88 -17.14
CA GLN A 41 -9.41 4.71 -18.04
C GLN A 41 -10.73 4.57 -17.27
N ALA A 42 -10.77 3.71 -16.25
CA ALA A 42 -11.96 3.54 -15.41
C ALA A 42 -12.36 4.86 -14.72
N HIS A 43 -11.38 5.59 -14.18
CA HIS A 43 -11.61 6.92 -13.62
C HIS A 43 -12.18 7.90 -14.65
N ALA A 44 -11.63 7.93 -15.87
CA ALA A 44 -12.11 8.80 -16.95
C ALA A 44 -13.54 8.46 -17.41
N GLN A 45 -13.99 7.23 -17.19
CA GLN A 45 -15.36 6.78 -17.43
C GLN A 45 -16.34 7.12 -16.30
N GLY A 46 -15.88 7.79 -15.23
CA GLY A 46 -16.70 8.21 -14.10
C GLY A 46 -16.90 7.13 -13.03
N PHE A 47 -16.15 6.03 -13.09
CA PHE A 47 -16.14 5.04 -12.02
C PHE A 47 -15.33 5.52 -10.82
N TYR A 48 -15.71 5.04 -9.64
CA TYR A 48 -14.95 5.17 -8.42
C TYR A 48 -13.90 4.06 -8.33
N LEU A 49 -12.72 4.39 -7.79
CA LEU A 49 -11.62 3.46 -7.60
C LEU A 49 -11.23 3.45 -6.13
N ALA A 50 -11.20 2.26 -5.53
CA ALA A 50 -10.79 2.08 -4.14
C ALA A 50 -9.92 0.84 -4.03
N GLY A 51 -8.83 0.94 -3.29
CA GLY A 51 -7.79 -0.10 -3.26
C GLY A 51 -6.49 0.40 -2.62
N TYR A 52 -5.41 -0.32 -2.86
CA TYR A 52 -4.08 0.03 -2.35
C TYR A 52 -2.98 -0.19 -3.39
N MET A 53 -1.83 0.42 -3.12
CA MET A 53 -0.55 0.12 -3.75
C MET A 53 0.46 -0.22 -2.67
N ALA A 54 1.19 -1.31 -2.84
CA ALA A 54 2.28 -1.69 -1.95
C ALA A 54 3.42 -0.69 -2.04
N TYR A 55 4.24 -0.61 -0.99
CA TYR A 55 5.43 0.25 -0.96
C TYR A 55 6.39 -0.11 -2.12
N GLU A 56 6.46 -1.39 -2.44
CA GLU A 56 7.31 -1.98 -3.47
C GLU A 56 6.89 -1.58 -4.89
N CYS A 57 5.66 -1.09 -5.09
CA CYS A 57 5.26 -0.47 -6.35
C CYS A 57 6.19 0.72 -6.72
N GLY A 58 6.78 1.38 -5.72
CA GLY A 58 7.76 2.46 -5.94
C GLY A 58 9.03 2.02 -6.69
N PHE A 59 9.38 0.73 -6.68
CA PHE A 59 10.53 0.20 -7.44
C PHE A 59 10.32 0.28 -8.96
N PHE A 60 9.07 0.48 -9.41
CA PHE A 60 8.78 0.73 -10.82
C PHE A 60 9.34 2.07 -11.31
N ALA A 61 9.30 3.10 -10.46
CA ALA A 61 9.53 4.49 -10.85
C ALA A 61 11.02 4.85 -11.01
N GLU A 62 11.91 4.23 -10.23
CA GLU A 62 13.33 4.60 -10.19
C GLU A 62 14.23 3.48 -10.75
N PRO A 63 14.97 3.70 -11.86
CA PRO A 63 15.78 2.65 -12.50
C PRO A 63 16.83 2.00 -11.60
N ILE A 64 17.40 2.75 -10.65
CA ILE A 64 18.36 2.24 -9.68
C ILE A 64 17.66 1.28 -8.71
N LEU A 65 16.48 1.66 -8.23
CA LEU A 65 15.69 0.84 -7.31
C LEU A 65 15.08 -0.37 -8.00
N ARG A 66 14.66 -0.26 -9.26
CA ARG A 66 14.08 -1.38 -10.03
C ARG A 66 14.93 -2.64 -9.96
N LYS A 67 16.25 -2.50 -10.03
CA LYS A 67 17.21 -3.62 -9.97
C LYS A 67 17.29 -4.29 -8.59
N LEU A 68 16.82 -3.60 -7.54
CA LEU A 68 16.78 -4.08 -6.16
C LEU A 68 15.45 -4.78 -5.84
N PHE A 69 14.48 -4.79 -6.76
CA PHE A 69 13.22 -5.50 -6.58
C PHE A 69 13.49 -7.01 -6.53
N LYS A 70 13.14 -7.63 -5.40
CA LYS A 70 13.36 -9.06 -5.14
C LYS A 70 12.05 -9.81 -4.91
N GLU A 71 10.92 -9.12 -4.95
CA GLU A 71 9.73 -9.59 -4.25
C GLU A 71 8.82 -10.47 -5.11
N LYS A 72 8.49 -11.63 -4.55
CA LYS A 72 7.34 -12.46 -4.90
C LYS A 72 6.66 -12.89 -3.60
N THR A 73 6.15 -11.94 -2.80
CA THR A 73 5.46 -12.22 -1.53
C THR A 73 4.05 -12.80 -1.72
N GLY A 74 3.64 -13.04 -2.97
CA GLY A 74 2.31 -13.58 -3.30
C GLY A 74 1.18 -12.54 -3.18
N ALA A 75 1.44 -11.40 -2.53
CA ALA A 75 0.57 -10.24 -2.53
C ALA A 75 0.77 -9.39 -3.79
N PRO A 76 -0.26 -8.69 -4.27
CA PRO A 76 -0.14 -7.80 -5.41
C PRO A 76 0.51 -6.46 -5.04
N LEU A 77 1.27 -5.89 -5.97
CA LEU A 77 1.86 -4.55 -5.87
C LEU A 77 0.81 -3.44 -5.93
N LEU A 78 -0.32 -3.70 -6.57
CA LEU A 78 -1.49 -2.84 -6.55
C LEU A 78 -2.75 -3.67 -6.71
N ASP A 79 -3.81 -3.28 -6.00
CA ASP A 79 -5.10 -3.96 -6.05
C ASP A 79 -6.23 -2.95 -5.86
N PHE A 80 -6.94 -2.67 -6.95
CA PHE A 80 -8.04 -1.70 -6.99
C PHE A 80 -9.33 -2.36 -7.46
N GLY A 81 -10.42 -2.04 -6.80
CA GLY A 81 -11.77 -2.30 -7.26
C GLY A 81 -12.28 -1.10 -8.04
N VAL A 82 -13.04 -1.37 -9.10
CA VAL A 82 -13.78 -0.38 -9.88
C VAL A 82 -15.24 -0.44 -9.43
N PHE A 83 -15.81 0.69 -9.04
CA PHE A 83 -17.13 0.77 -8.43
C PHE A 83 -17.99 1.83 -9.12
N LYS A 84 -19.31 1.60 -9.17
CA LYS A 84 -20.27 2.57 -9.72
C LYS A 84 -20.55 3.74 -8.76
N ASN A 85 -20.48 3.47 -7.46
CA ASN A 85 -20.75 4.43 -6.38
C ASN A 85 -20.06 3.97 -5.09
N CYS A 86 -20.24 4.75 -4.03
CA CYS A 86 -19.97 4.34 -2.65
C CYS A 86 -21.11 4.77 -1.74
N ALA A 87 -21.39 3.95 -0.72
CA ALA A 87 -22.24 4.36 0.38
C ALA A 87 -21.45 5.25 1.35
N HIS A 88 -22.11 6.22 1.97
CA HIS A 88 -21.53 7.12 2.96
C HIS A 88 -22.15 6.86 4.32
N ASP A 89 -21.34 7.06 5.37
CA ASP A 89 -21.78 7.02 6.78
C ASP A 89 -22.48 5.70 7.15
N GLN A 90 -22.00 4.60 6.55
CA GLN A 90 -22.40 3.24 6.86
C GLN A 90 -21.41 2.64 7.84
N GLU A 91 -21.85 2.39 9.07
CA GLU A 91 -21.06 1.63 10.02
C GLU A 91 -20.96 0.17 9.54
N LEU A 92 -19.74 -0.28 9.31
CA LEU A 92 -19.46 -1.68 9.08
C LEU A 92 -19.32 -2.37 10.44
N VAL A 93 -20.18 -3.35 10.72
CA VAL A 93 -20.02 -4.21 11.89
C VAL A 93 -18.82 -5.11 11.65
N THR A 94 -17.63 -4.60 11.97
CA THR A 94 -16.41 -5.39 11.95
C THR A 94 -16.40 -6.29 13.18
N ALA A 95 -16.23 -7.59 12.98
CA ALA A 95 -15.85 -8.46 14.09
C ALA A 95 -14.47 -8.00 14.57
N TYR A 96 -14.36 -7.59 15.84
CA TYR A 96 -13.07 -7.33 16.46
C TYR A 96 -12.28 -8.64 16.48
N GLY A 97 -11.17 -8.69 15.75
CA GLY A 97 -10.18 -9.75 15.89
C GLY A 97 -9.21 -9.42 17.02
N SER A 98 -8.74 -10.43 17.76
CA SER A 98 -7.54 -10.26 18.59
C SER A 98 -6.30 -10.43 17.71
N VAL A 99 -5.28 -9.63 18.00
CA VAL A 99 -3.94 -9.84 17.47
C VAL A 99 -3.07 -10.17 18.66
N ASP A 100 -2.65 -11.43 18.73
CA ASP A 100 -1.82 -11.96 19.79
C ASP A 100 -0.40 -12.21 19.26
N ASP A 101 0.57 -12.37 20.16
CA ASP A 101 1.96 -12.76 19.83
C ASP A 101 2.71 -11.82 18.86
N LEU A 102 2.45 -10.51 18.93
CA LEU A 102 3.23 -9.52 18.18
C LEU A 102 4.69 -9.54 18.64
N ALA A 103 5.58 -9.89 17.71
CA ALA A 103 7.02 -9.87 17.89
C ALA A 103 7.68 -9.01 16.80
N PRO A 104 8.70 -8.19 17.14
CA PRO A 104 9.54 -7.51 16.17
C PRO A 104 10.17 -8.49 15.17
N GLN A 105 10.37 -8.06 13.92
CA GLN A 105 11.11 -8.88 12.95
C GLN A 105 12.60 -8.93 13.28
N TRP A 106 13.11 -7.87 13.92
CA TRP A 106 14.50 -7.77 14.35
C TRP A 106 14.64 -7.76 15.86
N THR A 107 15.73 -8.34 16.36
CA THR A 107 16.15 -8.10 17.74
C THR A 107 16.61 -6.66 17.93
N GLU A 108 16.61 -6.18 19.17
CA GLU A 108 17.11 -4.84 19.50
C GLU A 108 18.55 -4.61 18.99
N ALA A 109 19.43 -5.59 19.17
CA ALA A 109 20.81 -5.51 18.66
C ALA A 109 20.88 -5.42 17.13
N GLN A 110 20.01 -6.13 16.42
CA GLN A 110 19.92 -6.06 14.95
C GLN A 110 19.39 -4.70 14.48
N TYR A 111 18.45 -4.12 15.22
CA TYR A 111 17.97 -2.77 14.96
C TYR A 111 19.07 -1.74 15.22
N GLU A 112 19.76 -1.80 16.36
CA GLU A 112 20.83 -0.85 16.73
C GLU A 112 21.94 -0.81 15.68
N GLN A 113 22.33 -1.98 15.15
CA GLN A 113 23.31 -2.06 14.07
C GLN A 113 22.85 -1.31 12.80
N ARG A 114 21.59 -1.48 12.40
CA ARG A 114 21.00 -0.84 11.21
C ARG A 114 20.77 0.66 11.45
N PHE A 115 20.33 1.01 12.64
CA PHE A 115 20.12 2.39 13.06
C PHE A 115 21.44 3.17 13.09
N THR A 116 22.52 2.55 13.57
CA THR A 116 23.87 3.15 13.52
C THR A 116 24.27 3.46 12.07
N LYS A 117 24.05 2.52 11.15
CA LYS A 117 24.30 2.76 9.72
C LYS A 117 23.49 3.93 9.16
N VAL A 118 22.20 4.03 9.52
CA VAL A 118 21.35 5.17 9.14
C VAL A 118 21.92 6.49 9.66
N ARG A 119 22.34 6.54 10.92
CA ARG A 119 22.96 7.73 11.52
C ARG A 119 24.25 8.13 10.83
N ASP A 120 25.05 7.16 10.41
CA ASP A 120 26.32 7.44 9.74
C ASP A 120 26.08 8.08 8.36
N TYR A 121 25.08 7.64 7.59
CA TYR A 121 24.67 8.33 6.36
C TYR A 121 24.20 9.77 6.63
N ILE A 122 23.44 10.00 7.70
CA ILE A 122 22.99 11.35 8.07
C ILE A 122 24.18 12.25 8.44
N ARG A 123 25.13 11.73 9.24
CA ARG A 123 26.33 12.46 9.66
C ARG A 123 27.28 12.77 8.51
N ALA A 124 27.37 11.88 7.53
CA ALA A 124 28.14 12.09 6.30
C ALA A 124 27.52 13.16 5.40
N GLY A 125 26.25 13.54 5.63
CA GLY A 125 25.52 14.50 4.81
C GLY A 125 24.87 13.87 3.58
N ASP A 126 24.81 12.54 3.47
CA ASP A 126 24.22 11.84 2.32
C ASP A 126 22.70 12.05 2.25
N VAL A 127 22.06 12.11 3.42
CA VAL A 127 20.60 12.30 3.58
C VAL A 127 20.30 13.05 4.87
N TYR A 128 19.15 13.71 4.95
CA TYR A 128 18.70 14.39 6.17
C TYR A 128 17.91 13.49 7.12
N GLN A 129 17.20 12.48 6.57
CA GLN A 129 16.36 11.56 7.34
C GLN A 129 16.19 10.25 6.57
N ILE A 130 16.13 9.12 7.28
CA ILE A 130 15.67 7.82 6.78
C ILE A 130 14.62 7.29 7.74
N ASN A 131 13.48 6.82 7.23
CA ASN A 131 12.51 6.08 8.04
C ASN A 131 12.94 4.60 8.12
N LEU A 132 13.26 4.11 9.31
CA LEU A 132 13.72 2.74 9.56
C LEU A 132 12.66 1.97 10.37
N SER A 133 12.00 1.00 9.74
CA SER A 133 11.04 0.06 10.35
C SER A 133 11.69 -1.28 10.71
N PHE A 134 11.12 -2.04 11.67
CA PHE A 134 11.70 -3.25 12.27
C PHE A 134 10.64 -4.28 12.70
#